data_AF-A0A9D9RZZ5-F1
#
_entry.id   AF-A0A9D9RZZ5-F1
#
_cell.length_a   1.000
_cell.length_b   1.000
_cell.length_c   1.000
_cell.angle_alpha   90.00
_cell.angle_beta   90.00
_cell.angle_gamma   90.00
#
_symmetry.space_group_name_H-M   'P 1'
#
loop_
_entity.id
_entity.type
_entity.pdbx_description
1 polymer ?
#
loop_
_entity_poly.entity_id
_entity_poly.type
_entity_poly.pdbx_seq_one_letter_code
_entity_poly.pdbx_strand_id
1 'polypeptide(L)'
;PGRTAAIVNGWSDPLISRMAEPFIGLLRKVTGRDAKKKKEWLSEDAPAGTFVEKMSPAWLKREIGSKMTIELKPWRGLSTRILRNFIRPFGGRAFLKFIFWLEGIFPKFFAENGQYPLIVVKK
;
A
#
# COMPACT_ATOMS: atom_id res chain seq x y z
N PRO A 1 -8.84 -5.05 -30.00
CA PRO A 1 -9.68 -3.90 -29.65
C PRO A 1 -10.69 -4.27 -28.55
N GLY A 2 -10.60 -3.62 -27.38
CA GLY A 2 -11.60 -3.77 -26.33
C GLY A 2 -11.27 -4.82 -25.26
N ARG A 3 -10.01 -5.27 -25.16
CA ARG A 3 -9.59 -6.18 -24.08
C ARG A 3 -9.07 -5.35 -22.90
N THR A 4 -9.68 -5.53 -21.74
CA THR A 4 -9.29 -4.88 -20.49
C THR A 4 -8.63 -5.91 -19.58
N ALA A 5 -7.43 -5.60 -19.11
CA ALA A 5 -6.72 -6.41 -18.11
C ALA A 5 -6.67 -5.67 -16.78
N ALA A 6 -6.81 -6.40 -15.68
CA ALA A 6 -6.79 -5.86 -14.33
C ALA A 6 -5.70 -6.58 -13.53
N ILE A 7 -4.75 -5.81 -12.99
CA ILE A 7 -3.58 -6.33 -12.27
C ILE A 7 -3.55 -5.69 -10.89
N VAL A 8 -3.43 -6.49 -9.84
CA VAL A 8 -3.19 -6.01 -8.47
C VAL A 8 -1.71 -6.19 -8.16
N ASN A 9 -1.04 -5.10 -7.78
CA ASN A 9 0.36 -5.12 -7.35
C ASN A 9 0.50 -4.41 -5.99
N GLY A 10 1.71 -4.31 -5.44
CA GLY A 10 2.01 -3.53 -4.25
C GLY A 10 3.15 -2.54 -4.50
N TRP A 11 2.95 -1.28 -4.10
CA TRP A 11 4.01 -0.28 -4.15
C TRP A 11 5.11 -0.59 -3.11
N SER A 12 6.37 -0.33 -3.47
CA SER A 12 7.54 -0.58 -2.61
C SER A 12 7.46 0.22 -1.32
N ASP A 13 7.21 1.52 -1.45
CA ASP A 13 7.22 2.46 -0.33
C ASP A 13 6.17 3.58 -0.53
N PRO A 14 4.89 3.29 -0.27
CA PRO A 14 3.82 4.25 -0.46
C PRO A 14 3.87 5.36 0.59
N LEU A 15 3.54 6.60 0.18
CA LEU A 15 3.55 7.77 1.08
C LEU A 15 2.71 7.55 2.35
N ILE A 16 1.56 6.86 2.23
CA ILE A 16 0.69 6.56 3.38
C ILE A 16 1.41 5.68 4.40
N SER A 17 2.21 4.72 3.95
CA SER A 17 3.02 3.87 4.84
C SER A 17 4.11 4.69 5.55
N ARG A 18 4.82 5.57 4.82
CA ARG A 18 5.83 6.47 5.40
C ARG A 18 5.23 7.39 6.46
N MET A 19 4.11 8.04 6.13
CA MET A 19 3.42 8.95 7.05
C MET A 19 2.88 8.22 8.28
N ALA A 20 2.46 6.96 8.14
CA ALA A 20 1.95 6.17 9.25
C ALA A 20 3.05 5.69 10.22
N GLU A 21 4.32 5.62 9.81
CA GLU A 21 5.42 5.14 10.66
C GLU A 21 5.56 5.88 12.01
N PRO A 22 5.62 7.22 12.06
CA PRO A 22 5.72 7.95 13.33
C PRO A 22 4.51 7.69 14.24
N PHE A 23 3.30 7.63 13.68
CA PHE A 23 2.09 7.32 14.45
C PHE A 23 2.09 5.90 14.98
N ILE A 24 2.55 4.91 14.20
CA ILE A 24 2.71 3.53 14.66
C ILE A 24 3.76 3.45 15.78
N GLY A 25 4.81 4.26 15.73
CA GLY A 25 5.80 4.39 16.80
C GLY A 25 5.17 4.92 18.09
N LEU A 26 4.42 6.02 18.01
CA LEU A 26 3.73 6.61 19.15
C LEU A 26 2.69 5.65 19.75
N LEU A 27 1.86 5.03 18.91
CA LEU A 27 0.86 4.06 19.35
C LEU A 27 1.49 2.86 20.06
N ARG A 28 2.64 2.37 19.59
CA ARG A 28 3.34 1.26 20.25
C ARG A 28 3.84 1.65 21.64
N LYS A 29 4.37 2.88 21.81
CA LYS A 29 4.77 3.40 23.11
C LYS A 29 3.60 3.49 24.08
N VAL A 30 2.44 3.99 23.62
CA VAL A 30 1.24 4.14 24.47
C VAL A 30 0.58 2.79 24.78
N THR A 31 0.56 1.85 23.83
CA THR A 31 -0.11 0.56 24.00
C THR A 31 0.78 -0.53 24.62
N GLY A 32 2.03 -0.22 24.97
CA GLY A 32 3.01 -1.19 25.49
C GLY A 32 3.33 -2.32 24.52
N ARG A 33 3.00 -2.16 23.22
CA ARG A 33 3.25 -3.19 22.21
C ARG A 33 4.67 -3.09 21.69
N ASP A 34 5.50 -4.04 22.11
CA ASP A 34 6.87 -4.12 21.64
C ASP A 34 6.97 -4.18 20.12
N ALA A 35 7.98 -3.49 19.59
CA ALA A 35 8.35 -3.64 18.20
C ALA A 35 8.78 -5.09 17.99
N LYS A 36 7.93 -5.91 17.34
CA LYS A 36 8.39 -7.22 16.86
C LYS A 36 9.67 -6.97 16.05
N LYS A 37 10.81 -7.42 16.60
CA LYS A 37 12.14 -7.34 15.99
C LYS A 37 11.97 -7.82 14.54
N LYS A 38 12.31 -6.96 13.58
CA LYS A 38 12.34 -7.36 12.17
C LYS A 38 13.32 -8.53 12.14
N LYS A 39 12.82 -9.72 11.81
CA LYS A 39 13.63 -10.94 11.80
C LYS A 39 14.80 -10.70 10.83
N GLU A 40 16.02 -10.92 11.31
CA GLU A 40 17.27 -10.48 10.68
C GLU A 40 17.50 -11.12 9.31
N TRP A 41 16.90 -12.28 9.04
CA TRP A 41 16.87 -12.97 7.74
C TRP A 41 16.01 -12.29 6.66
N LEU A 42 15.55 -11.06 6.90
CA LEU A 42 14.93 -10.16 5.90
C LEU A 42 15.84 -8.96 5.59
N SER A 43 17.13 -9.03 5.95
CA SER A 43 18.14 -8.07 5.51
C SER A 43 18.24 -8.07 3.98
N GLU A 44 18.33 -6.87 3.41
CA GLU A 44 18.31 -6.61 1.96
C GLU A 44 19.51 -7.23 1.23
N ASP A 45 20.55 -7.63 1.96
CA ASP A 45 21.80 -8.16 1.43
C ASP A 45 21.70 -9.60 0.90
N ALA A 46 20.67 -10.36 1.29
CA ALA A 46 20.37 -11.68 0.73
C ALA A 46 18.93 -12.10 1.04
N PRO A 47 17.92 -11.63 0.27
CA PRO A 47 16.56 -12.09 0.47
C PRO A 47 16.47 -13.58 0.15
N ALA A 48 16.36 -14.42 1.17
CA ALA A 48 16.03 -15.84 1.01
C ALA A 48 14.56 -15.96 0.54
N GLY A 49 14.34 -15.84 -0.77
CA GLY A 49 13.03 -15.94 -1.40
C GLY A 49 12.99 -15.36 -2.83
N THR A 50 11.82 -15.40 -3.46
CA THR A 50 11.61 -14.74 -4.77
C THR A 50 11.78 -13.23 -4.62
N PHE A 51 12.86 -12.69 -5.17
CA PHE A 51 13.05 -11.25 -5.28
C PHE A 51 11.95 -10.68 -6.19
N VAL A 52 11.05 -9.88 -5.61
CA VAL A 52 10.05 -9.13 -6.35
C VAL A 52 10.44 -7.67 -6.27
N GLU A 53 10.96 -7.13 -7.37
CA GLU A 53 11.21 -5.70 -7.47
C GLU A 53 9.86 -4.97 -7.47
N LYS A 54 9.58 -4.30 -6.35
CA LYS A 54 8.35 -3.54 -6.19
C LYS A 54 8.51 -2.19 -6.89
N MET A 55 7.71 -1.97 -7.92
CA MET A 55 7.79 -0.79 -8.77
C MET A 55 7.16 0.44 -8.10
N SER A 56 7.40 1.63 -8.67
CA SER A 56 6.77 2.88 -8.22
C SER A 56 5.67 3.34 -9.20
N PRO A 57 4.69 4.13 -8.75
CA PRO A 57 3.67 4.71 -9.65
C PRO A 57 4.29 5.54 -10.77
N ALA A 58 5.36 6.28 -10.46
CA ALA A 58 6.07 7.12 -11.42
C ALA A 58 6.76 6.27 -12.49
N TRP A 59 7.39 5.15 -12.10
CA TRP A 59 7.98 4.20 -13.03
C TRP A 59 6.90 3.64 -13.98
N LEU A 60 5.76 3.21 -13.44
CA LEU A 60 4.68 2.63 -14.25
C LEU A 60 4.13 3.62 -15.29
N LYS A 61 3.88 4.86 -14.88
CA LYS A 61 3.41 5.93 -15.76
C LYS A 61 4.42 6.24 -16.87
N ARG A 62 5.72 6.24 -16.57
CA ARG A 62 6.78 6.46 -17.55
C ARG A 62 6.88 5.33 -18.57
N GLU A 63 6.92 4.09 -18.09
CA GLU A 63 7.28 2.93 -18.90
C GLU A 63 6.10 2.40 -19.73
N ILE A 64 4.91 2.34 -19.12
CA ILE A 64 3.72 1.74 -19.74
C ILE A 64 2.75 2.83 -20.23
N GLY A 65 2.71 4.00 -19.58
CA GLY A 65 1.78 5.07 -19.93
C GLY A 65 2.01 5.67 -21.32
N SER A 66 3.21 5.49 -21.89
CA SER A 66 3.55 5.88 -23.26
C SER A 66 3.02 4.90 -24.32
N LYS A 67 2.68 3.66 -23.94
CA LYS A 67 2.31 2.57 -24.87
C LYS A 67 0.84 2.16 -24.76
N MET A 68 0.21 2.31 -23.60
CA MET A 68 -1.16 1.86 -23.32
C MET A 68 -1.91 2.80 -22.38
N THR A 69 -3.24 2.81 -22.47
CA THR A 69 -4.07 3.57 -21.52
C THR A 69 -4.12 2.82 -20.19
N ILE A 70 -3.58 3.44 -19.13
CA ILE A 70 -3.57 2.89 -17.77
C ILE A 70 -4.51 3.69 -16.89
N GLU A 71 -5.38 2.99 -16.18
CA GLU A 71 -6.25 3.55 -15.16
C GLU A 71 -5.88 2.95 -13.80
N LEU A 72 -5.50 3.81 -12.85
CA LEU A 72 -5.16 3.40 -11.48
C LEU A 72 -6.39 3.55 -10.59
N LYS A 73 -6.77 2.48 -9.91
CA LYS A 73 -7.85 2.47 -8.91
C LYS A 73 -7.32 2.00 -7.55
N PRO A 74 -7.89 2.47 -6.44
CA PRO A 74 -7.53 1.96 -5.13
C PRO A 74 -8.15 0.57 -4.95
N TRP A 75 -7.33 -0.44 -4.67
CA TRP A 75 -7.83 -1.76 -4.23
C TRP A 75 -7.77 -1.86 -2.70
N ARG A 76 -6.60 -1.55 -2.14
CA ARG A 76 -6.42 -1.43 -0.69
C ARG A 76 -5.37 -0.36 -0.40
N GLY A 77 -5.80 0.74 0.22
CA GLY A 77 -4.94 1.86 0.55
C GLY A 77 -3.92 1.54 1.65
N LEU A 78 -4.32 0.76 2.65
CA LEU A 78 -3.47 0.50 3.83
C LEU A 78 -2.69 -0.81 3.75
N SER A 79 -1.45 -0.78 4.25
CA SER A 79 -0.66 -2.00 4.46
C SER A 79 -1.19 -2.80 5.66
N THR A 80 -0.96 -4.12 5.64
CA THR A 80 -1.32 -5.02 6.76
C THR A 80 -0.66 -4.61 8.07
N ARG A 81 0.52 -3.98 8.01
CA ARG A 81 1.24 -3.43 9.16
C ARG A 81 0.47 -2.28 9.82
N ILE A 82 -0.07 -1.34 9.04
CA ILE A 82 -0.89 -0.25 9.57
C ILE A 82 -2.15 -0.83 10.19
N LEU A 83 -2.87 -1.66 9.44
CA LEU A 83 -4.12 -2.28 9.90
C LEU A 83 -3.94 -2.98 11.25
N ARG A 84 -2.88 -3.79 11.42
CA ARG A 84 -2.61 -4.49 12.69
C ARG A 84 -2.39 -3.54 13.87
N ASN A 85 -1.76 -2.39 13.65
CA ASN A 85 -1.47 -1.44 14.72
C ASN A 85 -2.68 -0.58 15.08
N PHE A 86 -3.54 -0.23 14.11
CA PHE A 86 -4.67 0.69 14.33
C PHE A 86 -6.02 -0.01 14.61
N ILE A 87 -6.26 -1.22 14.08
CA ILE A 87 -7.56 -1.92 14.24
C ILE A 87 -7.84 -2.30 15.70
N ARG A 88 -6.83 -2.82 16.40
CA ARG A 88 -6.99 -3.29 17.79
C ARG A 88 -7.27 -2.18 18.80
N PRO A 89 -6.55 -1.04 18.80
CA PRO A 89 -6.78 0.02 19.79
C PRO A 89 -8.00 0.91 19.49
N PHE A 90 -8.36 1.16 18.22
CA PHE A 90 -9.40 2.14 17.87
C PHE A 90 -10.77 1.53 17.51
N GLY A 91 -11.06 0.30 17.93
CA GLY A 91 -12.35 -0.34 17.63
C GLY A 91 -12.58 -0.47 16.12
N GLY A 92 -11.68 -1.24 15.47
CA GLY A 92 -11.35 -1.17 14.04
C GLY A 92 -12.47 -1.08 13.01
N ARG A 93 -13.73 -1.37 13.33
CA ARG A 93 -14.87 -1.11 12.45
C ARG A 93 -15.04 0.38 12.12
N ALA A 94 -14.92 1.28 13.09
CA ALA A 94 -15.07 2.71 12.87
C ALA A 94 -13.91 3.26 12.03
N PHE A 95 -12.68 2.87 12.36
CA PHE A 95 -11.47 3.23 11.62
C PHE A 95 -11.52 2.72 10.16
N LEU A 96 -11.92 1.47 9.95
CA LEU A 96 -12.04 0.91 8.60
C LEU A 96 -13.11 1.63 7.77
N LYS A 97 -14.25 1.99 8.37
CA LYS A 97 -15.28 2.80 7.69
C LYS A 97 -14.76 4.17 7.31
N PHE A 98 -14.00 4.82 8.19
CA PHE A 98 -13.39 6.13 7.91
C PHE A 98 -12.39 6.05 6.76
N ILE A 99 -11.52 5.04 6.76
CA ILE A 99 -10.55 4.82 5.67
C ILE A 99 -11.29 4.49 4.37
N PHE A 100 -12.31 3.64 4.41
CA PHE A 100 -13.11 3.31 3.23
C PHE A 100 -13.80 4.55 2.65
N TRP A 101 -14.33 5.43 3.51
CA TRP A 101 -14.90 6.70 3.09
C TRP A 101 -13.86 7.62 2.44
N LEU A 102 -12.64 7.73 3.00
CA LEU A 102 -11.55 8.48 2.41
C LEU A 102 -11.09 7.91 1.06
N GLU A 103 -11.01 6.58 0.93
CA GLU A 103 -10.71 5.89 -0.33
C GLU A 103 -11.76 6.19 -1.41
N GLY A 104 -13.02 6.35 -1.03
CA GLY A 104 -14.11 6.75 -1.92
C GLY A 104 -14.04 8.21 -2.38
N ILE A 105 -13.61 9.13 -1.52
CA ILE A 105 -13.51 10.56 -1.85
C ILE A 105 -12.27 10.85 -2.70
N PHE A 106 -11.13 10.23 -2.36
CA PHE A 106 -9.85 10.49 -3.03
C PHE A 106 -9.29 9.23 -3.71
N PRO A 107 -10.02 8.62 -4.66
CA PRO A 107 -9.63 7.33 -5.20
C PRO A 107 -8.30 7.37 -5.96
N LYS A 108 -8.03 8.43 -6.72
CA LYS A 108 -6.75 8.62 -7.42
C LYS A 108 -5.58 8.73 -6.45
N PHE A 109 -5.76 9.45 -5.34
CA PHE A 109 -4.73 9.60 -4.32
C PHE A 109 -4.38 8.26 -3.68
N PHE A 110 -5.40 7.47 -3.28
CA PHE A 110 -5.17 6.15 -2.69
C PHE A 110 -4.66 5.11 -3.69
N ALA A 111 -4.96 5.27 -4.98
CA ALA A 111 -4.38 4.42 -6.02
C ALA A 111 -2.87 4.67 -6.20
N GLU A 112 -2.43 5.93 -6.11
CA GLU A 112 -1.02 6.28 -6.28
C GLU A 112 -0.20 6.12 -4.98
N ASN A 113 -0.80 6.48 -3.85
CA ASN A 113 -0.10 6.59 -2.56
C ASN A 113 -0.45 5.46 -1.58
N GLY A 114 -1.39 4.59 -1.92
CA GLY A 114 -1.79 3.43 -1.12
C GLY A 114 -0.92 2.19 -1.36
N GLN A 115 -1.06 1.17 -0.52
CA GLN A 115 -0.19 -0.01 -0.59
C GLN A 115 -0.47 -0.90 -1.81
N TYR A 116 -1.74 -1.05 -2.21
CA TYR A 116 -2.13 -1.98 -3.27
C TYR A 116 -3.03 -1.27 -4.30
N PRO A 117 -2.45 -0.78 -5.42
CA PRO A 117 -3.23 -0.31 -6.55
C PRO A 117 -3.87 -1.47 -7.33
N LEU A 118 -5.03 -1.20 -7.90
CA LEU A 118 -5.55 -1.94 -9.06
C LEU A 118 -5.16 -1.18 -10.32
N ILE A 119 -4.32 -1.81 -11.14
CA ILE A 119 -3.85 -1.28 -12.41
C ILE A 119 -4.74 -1.88 -13.50
N VAL A 120 -5.53 -1.03 -14.16
CA VAL A 120 -6.39 -1.44 -15.28
C VAL A 120 -5.73 -0.97 -16.58
N VAL A 121 -5.43 -1.92 -17.46
CA VAL A 121 -4.80 -1.66 -18.77
C VAL A 121 -5.82 -1.92 -19.87
N LYS A 122 -5.97 -0.96 -20.79
CA LYS A 122 -6.87 -1.08 -21.96
C LYS A 122 -6.04 -1.16 -23.24
N LYS A 123 -6.36 -2.17 -24.08
CA LYS A 123 -5.69 -2.49 -25.35
C LYS A 123 -6.61 -2.37 -26.56
#